data_AF-A0A7W6EBX3-F1
#
_entry.id   AF-A0A7W6EBX3-F1
#
_cell.length_a   1.000
_cell.length_b   1.000
_cell.length_c   1.000
_cell.angle_alpha   90.00
_cell.angle_beta   90.00
_cell.angle_gamma   90.00
#
_symmetry.space_group_name_H-M   'P 1'
#
loop_
_entity.id
_entity.type
_entity.pdbx_description
1 polymer ?
#
loop_
_entity_poly.entity_id
_entity_poly.type
_entity_poly.pdbx_seq_one_letter_code
_entity_poly.pdbx_strand_id
1 'polypeptide(L)'
;MKRVRTLRLRDTFPLDSAAPSWAHDFARKVEIALANYMVDPNFGPFTYKSDIITRMTDAQVDTFDTLLNQTTPRMRLTWEAITAVYHRGTFFPEFYGMFVDEFGQAEADRILATSGA
;
A
#
# COMPACT_ATOMS: atom_id res chain seq x y z
N MET A 1 -17.45 20.96 13.00
CA MET A 1 -16.65 19.90 12.35
C MET A 1 -16.81 20.02 10.84
N LYS A 2 -15.76 20.41 10.11
CA LYS A 2 -15.79 20.46 8.64
C LYS A 2 -15.62 19.04 8.10
N ARG A 3 -16.58 18.55 7.32
CA ARG A 3 -16.49 17.25 6.63
C ARG A 3 -15.31 17.33 5.66
N VAL A 4 -14.30 16.48 5.83
CA VAL A 4 -13.25 16.27 4.83
C VAL A 4 -13.95 15.68 3.61
N ARG A 5 -14.13 16.48 2.55
CA ARG A 5 -14.55 15.96 1.25
C ARG A 5 -13.42 15.04 0.79
N THR A 6 -13.74 13.76 0.56
CA THR A 6 -12.88 12.85 -0.19
C THR A 6 -12.68 13.47 -1.57
N LEU A 7 -11.58 14.21 -1.75
CA LEU A 7 -11.17 14.72 -3.04
C LEU A 7 -10.85 13.51 -3.91
N ARG A 8 -11.76 13.14 -4.82
CA ARG A 8 -11.42 12.22 -5.89
C ARG A 8 -10.58 13.00 -6.88
N LEU A 9 -9.37 12.53 -7.17
CA LEU A 9 -8.44 13.21 -8.09
C LEU A 9 -9.04 13.47 -9.47
N ARG A 10 -10.00 12.64 -9.91
CA ARG A 10 -10.76 12.85 -11.16
C ARG A 10 -11.55 14.16 -11.20
N ASP A 11 -11.93 14.69 -10.04
CA ASP A 11 -12.63 15.98 -9.94
C ASP A 11 -11.65 17.16 -9.98
N THR A 12 -10.38 16.93 -9.64
CA THR A 12 -9.31 17.94 -9.60
C THR A 12 -8.48 17.98 -10.88
N PHE A 13 -8.38 16.84 -11.56
CA PHE A 13 -7.72 16.66 -12.86
C PHE A 13 -8.67 15.88 -13.78
N PRO A 14 -9.53 16.55 -14.56
CA PRO A 14 -10.32 15.89 -15.58
C PRO A 14 -9.38 15.38 -16.66
N LEU A 15 -8.92 14.13 -16.52
CA LEU A 15 -8.23 13.42 -17.59
C LEU A 15 -9.31 12.95 -18.57
N ASP A 16 -9.44 13.67 -19.68
CA ASP A 16 -10.22 13.17 -20.82
C ASP A 16 -9.48 11.99 -21.50
N SER A 17 -10.15 11.34 -22.44
CA SER A 17 -9.58 10.22 -23.20
C SER A 17 -8.42 10.64 -24.14
N ALA A 18 -8.10 11.93 -24.25
CA ALA A 18 -7.00 12.44 -25.05
C ALA A 18 -5.74 12.71 -24.22
N ALA A 19 -5.80 12.54 -22.89
CA ALA A 19 -4.63 12.71 -22.04
C ALA A 19 -3.54 11.67 -22.38
N PRO A 20 -2.26 12.07 -22.38
CA PRO A 20 -1.16 11.16 -22.58
C PRO A 20 -1.18 10.01 -21.56
N SER A 21 -0.76 8.81 -21.96
CA SER A 21 -0.74 7.63 -21.08
C SER A 21 0.03 7.85 -19.77
N TRP A 22 1.08 8.68 -19.79
CA TRP A 22 1.85 9.05 -18.60
C TRP A 22 1.02 9.86 -17.59
N ALA A 23 0.04 10.65 -18.03
CA ALA A 23 -0.80 11.47 -17.16
C ALA A 23 -1.82 10.61 -16.41
N HIS A 24 -2.35 9.57 -17.06
CA HIS A 24 -3.17 8.55 -16.39
C HIS A 24 -2.37 7.73 -15.39
N ASP A 25 -1.13 7.37 -15.73
CA ASP A 25 -0.25 6.63 -14.83
C ASP A 25 0.18 7.48 -13.63
N PHE A 26 0.46 8.77 -13.86
CA PHE A 26 0.73 9.76 -12.82
C PHE A 26 -0.47 9.98 -11.91
N ALA A 27 -1.67 10.23 -12.45
CA ALA A 27 -2.87 10.42 -11.64
C ALA A 27 -3.22 9.16 -10.82
N ARG A 28 -2.99 7.96 -11.36
CA ARG A 28 -3.13 6.71 -10.61
C ARG A 28 -2.10 6.62 -9.48
N LYS A 29 -0.83 6.96 -9.75
CA LYS A 29 0.24 7.02 -8.73
C LYS A 29 -0.08 8.05 -7.65
N VAL A 30 -0.63 9.20 -8.02
CA VAL A 30 -1.07 10.25 -7.10
C VAL A 30 -2.34 9.83 -6.34
N GLU A 31 -3.27 9.07 -6.92
CA GLU A 31 -4.43 8.49 -6.21
C GLU A 31 -3.97 7.47 -5.17
N ILE A 32 -3.02 6.60 -5.56
CA ILE A 32 -2.40 5.62 -4.66
C ILE A 32 -1.61 6.36 -3.56
N ALA A 33 -0.86 7.39 -3.91
CA ALA A 33 -0.12 8.19 -2.94
C ALA A 33 -1.07 8.94 -2.01
N LEU A 34 -2.09 9.65 -2.51
CA LEU A 34 -3.02 10.43 -1.69
C LEU A 34 -3.96 9.57 -0.84
N ALA A 35 -4.32 8.37 -1.29
CA ALA A 35 -5.00 7.39 -0.45
C ALA A 35 -4.14 6.95 0.76
N ASN A 36 -2.82 7.13 0.68
CA ASN A 36 -1.85 6.74 1.71
C ASN A 36 -1.17 7.93 2.43
N TYR A 37 -1.19 9.15 1.86
CA TYR A 37 -0.44 10.34 2.34
C TYR A 37 -1.28 11.36 3.10
N MET A 38 -2.61 11.20 3.17
CA MET A 38 -3.35 11.93 4.18
C MET A 38 -3.10 11.25 5.53
N VAL A 39 -2.06 11.72 6.22
CA VAL A 39 -1.78 11.47 7.64
C VAL A 39 -2.97 11.99 8.45
N ASP A 40 -4.10 11.29 8.39
CA ASP A 40 -5.17 11.42 9.35
C ASP A 40 -4.79 10.49 10.51
N PRO A 41 -4.55 11.02 11.73
CA PRO A 41 -4.30 10.19 12.91
C PRO A 41 -5.45 9.20 13.21
N ASN A 42 -6.58 9.29 12.50
CA ASN A 42 -7.69 8.33 12.56
C ASN A 42 -7.59 7.14 11.59
N PHE A 43 -6.56 7.04 10.72
CA PHE A 43 -6.41 5.88 9.81
C PHE A 43 -6.09 4.56 10.53
N GLY A 44 -5.82 4.61 11.84
CA GLY A 44 -5.62 3.43 12.68
C GLY A 44 -4.19 2.89 12.62
N PRO A 45 -3.97 1.66 13.11
CA PRO A 45 -2.64 1.07 13.17
C PRO A 45 -2.01 0.94 11.77
N PHE A 46 -0.70 1.12 11.70
CA PHE A 46 0.08 1.01 10.48
C PHE A 46 1.41 0.30 10.75
N THR A 47 2.06 -0.18 9.69
CA THR A 47 3.41 -0.76 9.75
C THR A 47 4.29 -0.11 8.69
N TYR A 48 5.46 0.42 9.08
CA TYR A 48 6.44 0.92 8.13
C TYR A 48 7.03 -0.20 7.29
N LYS A 49 7.28 0.10 6.02
CA LYS A 49 7.97 -0.81 5.10
C LYS A 49 9.34 -1.24 5.62
N SER A 50 10.08 -0.32 6.25
CA SER A 50 11.37 -0.63 6.90
C SER A 50 11.24 -1.70 7.99
N ASP A 51 10.18 -1.65 8.78
CA ASP A 51 9.96 -2.59 9.89
C ASP A 51 9.56 -3.97 9.35
N ILE A 52 8.74 -4.00 8.30
CA ILE A 52 8.41 -5.24 7.57
C ILE A 52 9.70 -5.93 7.13
N ILE A 53 10.57 -5.21 6.40
CA ILE A 53 11.83 -5.77 5.89
C ILE A 53 12.77 -6.19 7.03
N THR A 54 12.88 -5.40 8.10
CA THR A 54 13.76 -5.71 9.24
C THR A 54 13.29 -6.93 10.02
N ARG A 55 11.99 -7.19 10.04
CA ARG A 55 11.42 -8.37 10.72
C ARG A 55 11.55 -9.63 9.88
N MET A 56 11.70 -9.51 8.57
CA MET A 56 11.87 -10.63 7.68
C MET A 56 13.32 -11.12 7.70
N THR A 57 13.49 -12.42 7.49
CA THR A 57 14.79 -13.01 7.15
C THR A 57 15.12 -12.71 5.69
N ASP A 58 16.40 -12.78 5.31
CA ASP A 58 16.83 -12.56 3.93
C ASP A 58 16.09 -13.47 2.93
N ALA A 59 15.89 -14.75 3.29
CA ALA A 59 15.14 -15.69 2.46
C ALA A 59 13.67 -15.27 2.29
N GLN A 60 13.03 -14.74 3.33
CA GLN A 60 11.67 -14.21 3.24
C GLN A 60 11.62 -12.95 2.37
N VAL A 61 12.64 -12.09 2.41
CA VAL A 61 12.73 -10.90 1.55
C VAL A 61 12.81 -11.32 0.08
N ASP A 62 13.66 -12.28 -0.25
CA ASP A 62 13.78 -12.81 -1.62
C ASP A 62 12.48 -13.44 -2.12
N THR A 63 11.82 -14.23 -1.26
CA THR A 63 10.50 -14.81 -1.56
C THR A 63 9.45 -13.72 -1.78
N PHE A 64 9.41 -12.71 -0.91
CA PHE A 64 8.46 -11.63 -1.02
C PHE A 64 8.67 -10.76 -2.27
N ASP A 65 9.92 -10.48 -2.64
CA ASP A 65 10.23 -9.81 -3.90
C ASP A 65 9.76 -10.66 -5.10
N THR A 66 9.87 -11.98 -5.02
CA THR A 66 9.32 -12.89 -6.04
C THR A 66 7.80 -12.80 -6.10
N LEU A 67 7.10 -12.81 -4.95
CA LEU A 67 5.65 -12.65 -4.87
C LEU A 67 5.17 -11.31 -5.45
N LEU A 68 5.87 -10.22 -5.15
CA LEU A 68 5.58 -8.89 -5.70
C LEU A 68 5.77 -8.81 -7.22
N ASN A 69 6.63 -9.65 -7.80
CA ASN A 69 6.77 -9.76 -9.25
C ASN A 69 5.65 -10.59 -9.90
N GLN A 70 4.98 -11.45 -9.14
CA GLN A 70 3.92 -12.36 -9.60
C GLN A 70 2.50 -11.81 -9.35
N THR A 71 2.36 -10.84 -8.44
CA THR A 71 1.08 -10.17 -8.15
C THR A 71 0.64 -9.21 -9.27
N THR A 72 -0.50 -8.56 -9.07
CA THR A 72 -1.02 -7.59 -10.04
C THR A 72 -0.09 -6.37 -10.15
N PRO A 73 0.02 -5.73 -11.34
CA PRO A 73 0.81 -4.51 -11.50
C PRO A 73 0.42 -3.39 -10.52
N ARG A 74 -0.87 -3.33 -10.14
CA ARG A 74 -1.37 -2.39 -9.14
C ARG A 74 -0.77 -2.63 -7.76
N MET A 75 -0.72 -3.88 -7.30
CA MET A 75 -0.18 -4.26 -5.99
C MET A 75 1.31 -3.90 -5.91
N ARG A 76 2.08 -4.27 -6.94
CA ARG A 76 3.50 -3.91 -7.05
C ARG A 76 3.74 -2.40 -7.01
N LEU A 77 3.06 -1.64 -7.88
CA LEU A 77 3.20 -0.19 -7.92
C LEU A 77 2.80 0.47 -6.60
N THR A 78 1.81 -0.10 -5.90
CA THR A 78 1.40 0.38 -4.58
C THR A 78 2.52 0.13 -3.57
N TRP A 79 3.06 -1.09 -3.50
CA TRP A 79 4.19 -1.42 -2.63
C TRP A 79 5.43 -0.54 -2.89
N GLU A 80 5.74 -0.25 -4.15
CA GLU A 80 6.84 0.61 -4.55
C GLU A 80 6.61 2.09 -4.13
N ALA A 81 5.36 2.55 -4.16
CA ALA A 81 5.01 3.95 -3.87
C ALA A 81 4.80 4.25 -2.38
N ILE A 82 4.55 3.25 -1.53
CA ILE A 82 4.24 3.46 -0.11
C ILE A 82 5.47 3.37 0.79
N THR A 83 5.45 4.17 1.86
CA THR A 83 6.41 4.08 2.96
C THR A 83 5.89 3.25 4.14
N ALA A 84 4.57 3.12 4.26
CA ALA A 84 3.89 2.37 5.31
C ALA A 84 2.62 1.72 4.78
N VAL A 85 2.22 0.63 5.44
CA VAL A 85 0.98 -0.09 5.19
C VAL A 85 0.01 0.19 6.33
N TYR A 86 -1.15 0.78 6.04
CA TYR A 86 -2.19 1.04 7.04
C TYR A 86 -3.14 -0.13 7.16
N HIS A 87 -3.33 -0.66 8.37
CA HIS A 87 -4.07 -1.91 8.63
C HIS A 87 -5.57 -1.80 8.33
N ARG A 88 -6.11 -0.58 8.32
CA ARG A 88 -7.50 -0.29 7.92
C ARG A 88 -7.62 0.15 6.46
N GLY A 89 -6.50 0.24 5.74
CA GLY A 89 -6.48 0.61 4.34
C GLY A 89 -7.03 -0.52 3.46
N THR A 90 -7.64 -0.17 2.33
CA THR A 90 -8.20 -1.16 1.39
C THR A 90 -7.14 -2.08 0.78
N PHE A 91 -5.87 -1.67 0.81
CA PHE A 91 -4.72 -2.46 0.37
C PHE A 91 -4.35 -3.57 1.36
N PHE A 92 -4.59 -3.36 2.65
CA PHE A 92 -4.07 -4.25 3.69
C PHE A 92 -4.65 -5.67 3.66
N PRO A 93 -5.97 -5.90 3.47
CA PRO A 93 -6.49 -7.27 3.46
C PRO A 93 -5.88 -8.15 2.37
N GLU A 94 -5.68 -7.61 1.17
CA GLU A 94 -5.04 -8.32 0.05
C GLU A 94 -3.55 -8.54 0.33
N PHE A 95 -2.86 -7.52 0.84
CA PHE A 95 -1.45 -7.61 1.21
C PHE A 95 -1.20 -8.61 2.35
N TYR A 96 -2.03 -8.59 3.40
CA TYR A 96 -1.98 -9.53 4.52
C TYR A 96 -2.25 -10.96 4.06
N GLY A 97 -3.27 -11.17 3.21
CA GLY A 97 -3.57 -12.48 2.63
C GLY A 97 -2.37 -13.12 1.94
N MET A 98 -1.62 -12.33 1.17
CA MET A 98 -0.38 -12.80 0.52
C MET A 98 0.69 -13.26 1.51
N PHE A 99 0.84 -12.60 2.67
CA PHE A 99 1.77 -13.05 3.71
C PHE A 99 1.27 -14.30 4.43
N VAL A 100 -0.04 -14.41 4.67
CA VAL A 100 -0.63 -15.60 5.31
C VAL A 100 -0.48 -16.82 4.41
N ASP A 101 -0.73 -16.68 3.11
CA ASP A 101 -0.65 -17.77 2.15
C ASP A 101 0.80 -18.30 2.00
N GLU A 102 1.80 -17.40 2.02
CA GLU A 102 3.21 -17.79 1.84
C GLU A 102 3.89 -18.21 3.15
N PHE A 103 3.70 -17.45 4.23
CA PHE A 103 4.49 -17.60 5.46
C PHE A 103 3.69 -18.17 6.64
N GLY A 104 2.36 -18.26 6.50
CA GLY A 104 1.45 -18.65 7.56
C GLY A 104 1.06 -17.48 8.47
N GLN A 105 -0.10 -17.62 9.12
CA GLN A 105 -0.74 -16.54 9.88
C GLN A 105 0.14 -15.97 11.00
N ALA A 106 0.77 -16.82 11.81
CA ALA A 106 1.59 -16.37 12.94
C ALA A 106 2.77 -15.51 12.48
N GLU A 107 3.36 -15.83 11.32
CA GLU A 107 4.49 -15.10 10.77
C GLU A 107 4.05 -13.81 10.07
N ALA A 108 2.90 -13.85 9.37
CA ALA A 108 2.25 -12.66 8.84
C ALA A 108 1.93 -11.64 9.95
N ASP A 109 1.38 -12.10 11.07
CA ASP A 109 1.08 -11.26 12.25
C ASP A 109 2.34 -10.64 12.85
N ARG A 110 3.45 -11.41 12.92
CA ARG A 110 4.73 -10.93 13.42
C ARG A 110 5.35 -9.89 12.50
N ILE A 111 5.42 -10.17 11.19
CA ILE A 111 6.03 -9.28 10.20
C ILE A 111 5.22 -7.98 10.09
N LEU A 112 3.89 -8.09 10.01
CA LEU A 112 2.97 -6.99 9.77
C LEU A 112 2.44 -6.35 11.07
N ALA A 113 3.04 -6.65 12.22
CA ALA A 113 2.71 -6.00 13.50
C ALA A 113 2.81 -4.46 13.39
N THR A 114 1.99 -3.74 14.15
CA THR A 114 1.98 -2.27 14.13
C THR A 114 3.36 -1.70 14.48
N SER A 115 3.79 -0.67 13.77
CA SER A 115 5.03 0.06 14.07
C SER A 115 4.83 0.94 15.31
N GLY A 116 5.76 0.87 16.26
CA GLY A 116 5.69 1.62 17.52
C GLY A 116 4.69 1.09 18.55
N ALA A 117 4.19 -0.14 18.36
CA ALA A 117 3.44 -0.89 19.38
C ALA A 117 4.36 -1.60 20.38
#